data_AF-A0A2W0FEB1-F1
#
_entry.id   AF-A0A2W0FEB1-F1
#
_cell.length_a   1.000
_cell.length_b   1.000
_cell.length_c   1.000
_cell.angle_alpha   90.00
_cell.angle_beta   90.00
_cell.angle_gamma   90.00
#
_symmetry.space_group_name_H-M   'P 1'
#
loop_
_entity.id
_entity.type
_entity.pdbx_description
1 polymer ?
#
loop_
_entity_poly.entity_id
_entity_poly.type
_entity_poly.pdbx_seq_one_letter_code
_entity_poly.pdbx_strand_id
1 'polypeptide(L)'
;MGEQAYLIVHPHFPPYLAANPALNTPILTKRIMDYHHAQGLTPITVYPENIKGNPMQAPFVARYVLNYAGLLGGDVQFPETEYCFSYSAAIAATLPVSKQTLFIPASDPNFFVPPAPGAKRQGGCFYAGKYKNYHGGKTFAVTDGLVEIVRDSDGQQTPEQIRDLFQRSERFYCYENSALAIEAMLCGCPVVFLPNKYFTELIGKGEHGTEGYVWGDDDAAGFKRAQETVGLARERYLSLFKLAERVLADFVTETQALVQTIPYDTPMADTYVEKITRLSRYFGFIKMIVLMVRERGLGYTTSLILARLKTGRIRLSDV
;
A
#
# COMPACT_ATOMS: atom_id res chain seq x y z
N MET A 1 16.45 -3.93 8.95
CA MET A 1 15.20 -4.43 9.56
C MET A 1 15.01 -5.89 9.21
N GLY A 2 14.41 -6.70 10.09
CA GLY A 2 14.20 -8.14 9.87
C GLY A 2 13.08 -8.74 10.74
N GLU A 3 12.16 -7.90 11.23
CA GLU A 3 11.05 -8.34 12.06
C GLU A 3 10.09 -9.24 11.28
N GLN A 4 9.41 -10.14 11.99
CA GLN A 4 8.38 -10.98 11.39
C GLN A 4 7.13 -10.14 11.12
N ALA A 5 6.79 -9.98 9.84
CA ALA A 5 5.59 -9.28 9.40
C ALA A 5 4.76 -10.22 8.51
N TYR A 6 3.45 -10.17 8.65
CA TYR A 6 2.52 -11.04 7.93
C TYR A 6 1.39 -10.22 7.30
N LEU A 7 0.99 -10.58 6.08
CA LEU A 7 -0.09 -9.92 5.36
C LEU A 7 -1.43 -10.60 5.63
N ILE A 8 -2.47 -9.81 5.86
CA ILE A 8 -3.87 -10.24 5.77
C ILE A 8 -4.38 -9.79 4.40
N VAL A 9 -4.87 -10.74 3.59
CA VAL A 9 -5.15 -10.53 2.16
C VAL A 9 -6.62 -10.30 1.83
N HIS A 10 -7.50 -10.28 2.83
CA HIS A 10 -8.93 -10.10 2.59
C HIS A 10 -9.24 -8.76 1.89
N PRO A 11 -10.14 -8.72 0.88
CA PRO A 11 -10.99 -9.81 0.39
C PRO A 11 -10.35 -10.67 -0.70
N HIS A 12 -9.10 -10.44 -1.08
CA HIS A 12 -8.43 -11.20 -2.13
C HIS A 12 -8.24 -12.66 -1.70
N PHE A 13 -8.89 -13.56 -2.45
CA PHE A 13 -8.80 -15.00 -2.25
C PHE A 13 -8.66 -15.68 -3.62
N PRO A 14 -7.76 -16.67 -3.79
CA PRO A 14 -6.90 -17.26 -2.76
C PRO A 14 -5.64 -16.43 -2.40
N PRO A 15 -5.08 -16.57 -1.19
CA PRO A 15 -3.99 -15.71 -0.69
C PRO A 15 -2.70 -15.71 -1.51
N TYR A 16 -2.39 -16.81 -2.21
CA TYR A 16 -1.19 -16.90 -3.03
C TYR A 16 -1.22 -16.00 -4.27
N LEU A 17 -2.38 -15.46 -4.66
CA LEU A 17 -2.49 -14.44 -5.70
C LEU A 17 -2.22 -13.01 -5.18
N ALA A 18 -2.22 -12.83 -3.86
CA ALA A 18 -2.12 -11.52 -3.23
C ALA A 18 -0.67 -11.15 -2.82
N ALA A 19 0.31 -12.04 -3.04
CA ALA A 19 1.72 -11.79 -2.78
C ALA A 19 2.53 -11.88 -4.07
N ASN A 20 3.53 -11.00 -4.22
CA ASN A 20 4.48 -11.07 -5.33
C ASN A 20 5.62 -12.05 -4.97
N PRO A 21 5.99 -13.00 -5.84
CA PRO A 21 7.04 -13.97 -5.55
C PRO A 21 8.43 -13.35 -5.29
N ALA A 22 8.66 -12.10 -5.71
CA ALA A 22 9.89 -11.37 -5.45
C ALA A 22 9.93 -10.71 -4.04
N LEU A 23 8.81 -10.69 -3.31
CA LEU A 23 8.69 -10.06 -2.00
C LEU A 23 8.60 -11.10 -0.89
N ASN A 24 9.28 -10.86 0.23
CA ASN A 24 9.13 -11.66 1.44
C ASN A 24 7.91 -11.17 2.24
N THR A 25 6.70 -11.49 1.75
CA THR A 25 5.42 -11.10 2.36
C THR A 25 4.61 -12.34 2.74
N PRO A 26 4.98 -13.06 3.81
CA PRO A 26 4.25 -14.24 4.23
C PRO A 26 2.82 -13.88 4.66
N ILE A 27 1.87 -14.77 4.42
CA ILE A 27 0.46 -14.56 4.77
C ILE A 27 0.21 -14.99 6.22
N LEU A 28 -0.57 -14.20 6.96
CA LEU A 28 -1.01 -14.57 8.30
C LEU A 28 -2.01 -15.72 8.22
N THR A 29 -1.74 -16.80 8.95
CA THR A 29 -2.65 -17.95 9.09
C THR A 29 -3.08 -18.08 10.55
N LYS A 30 -4.22 -18.73 10.79
CA LYS A 30 -4.66 -19.02 12.17
C LYS A 30 -3.58 -19.75 12.97
N ARG A 31 -2.85 -20.68 12.34
CA ARG A 31 -1.76 -21.42 12.99
C ARG A 31 -0.64 -20.49 13.50
N ILE A 32 -0.30 -19.45 12.73
CA ILE A 32 0.72 -18.47 13.14
C ILE A 32 0.17 -17.61 14.30
N MET A 33 -1.09 -17.18 14.23
CA MET A 33 -1.74 -16.45 15.31
C MET A 33 -1.75 -17.25 16.62
N ASP A 34 -2.19 -18.51 16.56
CA ASP A 34 -2.24 -19.39 17.73
C ASP A 34 -0.85 -19.63 18.31
N TYR A 35 0.16 -19.79 17.45
CA TYR A 35 1.56 -19.92 17.88
C TYR A 35 2.04 -18.66 18.61
N HIS A 36 1.81 -17.46 18.07
CA HIS A 36 2.21 -16.21 18.73
C HIS A 36 1.48 -16.01 20.06
N HIS A 37 0.18 -16.30 20.11
CA HIS A 37 -0.60 -16.25 21.35
C HIS A 37 -0.04 -17.20 22.41
N ALA A 38 0.24 -18.46 22.06
CA ALA A 38 0.82 -19.44 22.97
C ALA A 38 2.24 -19.09 23.44
N GLN A 39 2.95 -18.19 22.76
CA GLN A 39 4.26 -17.70 23.14
C GLN A 39 4.22 -16.32 23.82
N GLY A 40 3.03 -15.73 24.01
CA GLY A 40 2.88 -14.37 24.56
C GLY A 40 3.48 -13.28 23.66
N LEU A 41 3.57 -13.52 22.35
CA LEU A 41 4.14 -12.57 21.39
C LEU A 41 3.05 -11.59 20.95
N THR A 42 2.97 -10.44 21.62
CA THR A 42 1.96 -9.41 21.35
C THR A 42 2.11 -8.83 19.95
N PRO A 43 1.10 -8.98 19.08
CA PRO A 43 1.18 -8.51 17.70
C PRO A 43 0.93 -7.00 17.58
N ILE A 44 1.68 -6.35 16.70
CA ILE A 44 1.41 -4.99 16.23
C ILE A 44 0.50 -5.09 15.01
N THR A 45 -0.80 -4.81 15.16
CA THR A 45 -1.74 -4.90 14.03
C THR A 45 -1.87 -3.55 13.35
N VAL A 46 -1.45 -3.47 12.09
CA VAL A 46 -1.50 -2.24 11.29
C VAL A 46 -2.79 -2.21 10.48
N TYR A 47 -3.58 -1.14 10.61
CA TYR A 47 -4.77 -0.90 9.79
C TYR A 47 -4.68 0.44 9.05
N PRO A 48 -5.19 0.52 7.81
CA PRO A 48 -5.46 1.81 7.20
C PRO A 48 -6.67 2.52 7.85
N GLU A 49 -6.86 3.80 7.56
CA GLU A 49 -7.92 4.64 8.13
C GLU A 49 -9.33 4.21 7.72
N ASN A 50 -9.48 3.60 6.54
CA ASN A 50 -10.79 3.20 6.03
C ASN A 50 -11.36 1.93 6.69
N ILE A 51 -10.59 1.26 7.56
CA ILE A 51 -11.02 0.12 8.37
C ILE A 51 -11.57 0.62 9.70
N LYS A 52 -12.86 0.38 9.95
CA LYS A 52 -13.54 0.80 11.17
C LYS A 52 -13.08 0.01 12.39
N GLY A 53 -12.70 0.72 13.45
CA GLY A 53 -12.33 0.17 14.75
C GLY A 53 -11.26 -0.91 14.68
N ASN A 54 -11.37 -1.92 15.54
CA ASN A 54 -10.42 -3.02 15.66
C ASN A 54 -11.09 -4.36 15.30
N PRO A 55 -11.25 -4.68 14.00
CA PRO A 55 -12.02 -5.85 13.58
C PRO A 55 -11.36 -7.19 13.97
N MET A 56 -10.03 -7.23 14.14
CA MET A 56 -9.33 -8.42 14.63
C MET A 56 -9.30 -8.52 16.16
N GLN A 57 -9.88 -7.55 16.89
CA GLN A 57 -9.77 -7.48 18.36
C GLN A 57 -8.30 -7.60 18.83
N ALA A 58 -7.39 -6.94 18.09
CA ALA A 58 -5.96 -6.94 18.38
C ALA A 58 -5.65 -6.26 19.72
N PRO A 59 -4.68 -6.77 20.50
CA PRO A 59 -4.26 -6.15 21.76
C PRO A 59 -3.56 -4.80 21.53
N PHE A 60 -2.93 -4.61 20.37
CA PHE A 60 -2.29 -3.35 19.98
C PHE A 60 -2.61 -3.02 18.52
N VAL A 61 -3.07 -1.79 18.30
CA VAL A 61 -3.45 -1.27 16.99
C VAL A 61 -2.55 -0.11 16.63
N ALA A 62 -1.94 -0.20 15.45
CA ALA A 62 -1.23 0.89 14.80
C ALA A 62 -2.06 1.37 13.61
N ARG A 63 -2.63 2.57 13.71
CA ARG A 63 -3.49 3.15 12.67
C ARG A 63 -2.66 3.97 11.70
N TYR A 64 -2.52 3.50 10.47
CA TYR A 64 -1.87 4.24 9.40
C TYR A 64 -2.90 5.07 8.64
N VAL A 65 -2.87 6.39 8.85
CA VAL A 65 -3.84 7.30 8.25
C VAL A 65 -3.35 7.80 6.90
N LEU A 66 -3.88 7.21 5.82
CA LEU A 66 -3.46 7.43 4.44
C LEU A 66 -4.18 8.61 3.75
N ASN A 67 -5.30 9.06 4.31
CA ASN A 67 -6.09 10.19 3.83
C ASN A 67 -6.77 10.94 4.97
N TYR A 68 -7.44 12.06 4.68
CA TYR A 68 -8.25 12.78 5.67
C TYR A 68 -9.33 11.87 6.25
N ALA A 69 -9.40 11.82 7.58
CA ALA A 69 -10.28 10.88 8.31
C ALA A 69 -11.75 11.02 7.87
N GLY A 70 -12.41 9.88 7.64
CA GLY A 70 -13.79 9.81 7.17
C GLY A 70 -14.01 10.08 5.67
N LEU A 71 -13.02 10.62 4.94
CA LEU A 71 -13.21 11.00 3.52
C LEU A 71 -13.47 9.79 2.61
N LEU A 72 -12.76 8.68 2.84
CA LEU A 72 -12.88 7.44 2.07
C LEU A 72 -13.61 6.34 2.85
N GLY A 73 -14.41 6.74 3.85
CA GLY A 73 -15.00 5.82 4.83
C GLY A 73 -14.14 5.66 6.08
N GLY A 74 -14.35 4.57 6.82
CA GLY A 74 -13.68 4.34 8.10
C GLY A 74 -14.21 5.22 9.23
N ASP A 75 -13.34 5.47 10.20
CA ASP A 75 -13.61 6.33 11.35
C ASP A 75 -13.16 7.77 11.09
N VAL A 76 -13.82 8.73 11.75
CA VAL A 76 -13.51 10.17 11.67
C VAL A 76 -12.53 10.58 12.79
N GLN A 77 -12.50 9.80 13.87
CA GLN A 77 -11.66 10.01 15.04
C GLN A 77 -11.09 8.67 15.48
N PHE A 78 -9.85 8.67 15.96
CA PHE A 78 -9.17 7.49 16.45
C PHE A 78 -8.88 7.68 17.95
N PRO A 79 -9.06 6.65 18.78
CA PRO A 79 -8.85 6.78 20.22
C PRO A 79 -7.36 6.88 20.54
N GLU A 80 -7.02 7.57 21.64
CA GLU A 80 -5.62 7.76 22.09
C GLU A 80 -4.91 6.44 22.44
N THR A 81 -5.68 5.38 22.64
CA THR A 81 -5.17 4.02 22.87
C THR A 81 -4.59 3.37 21.60
N GLU A 82 -4.90 3.89 20.40
CA GLU A 82 -4.27 3.44 19.16
C GLU A 82 -2.97 4.22 18.89
N TYR A 83 -1.95 3.53 18.37
CA TYR A 83 -0.77 4.19 17.84
C TYR A 83 -1.11 4.75 16.46
N CYS A 84 -1.54 6.01 16.39
CA CYS A 84 -1.86 6.67 15.12
C CYS A 84 -0.62 7.28 14.48
N PHE A 85 -0.47 7.10 13.17
CA PHE A 85 0.57 7.74 12.38
C PHE A 85 0.04 8.06 10.98
N SER A 86 0.56 9.12 10.37
CA SER A 86 0.00 9.69 9.14
C SER A 86 0.90 9.46 7.94
N TYR A 87 0.30 9.35 6.74
CA TYR A 87 1.03 9.26 5.48
C TYR A 87 1.77 10.56 5.12
N SER A 88 1.19 11.72 5.44
CA SER A 88 1.80 13.02 5.14
C SER A 88 1.64 14.01 6.28
N ALA A 89 2.46 15.05 6.26
CA ALA A 89 2.40 16.16 7.21
C ALA A 89 1.08 16.92 7.11
N ALA A 90 0.47 17.01 5.92
CA ALA A 90 -0.84 17.65 5.75
C ALA A 90 -1.95 16.88 6.47
N ILE A 91 -1.93 15.54 6.39
CA ILE A 91 -2.86 14.69 7.14
C ILE A 91 -2.59 14.80 8.64
N ALA A 92 -1.31 14.71 9.05
CA ALA A 92 -0.91 14.80 10.46
C ALA A 92 -1.38 16.11 11.11
N ALA A 93 -1.34 17.23 10.39
CA ALA A 93 -1.82 18.53 10.88
C ALA A 93 -3.32 18.55 11.20
N THR A 94 -4.10 17.66 10.59
CA THR A 94 -5.54 17.50 10.86
C THR A 94 -5.83 16.46 11.95
N LEU A 95 -4.81 15.74 12.41
CA LEU A 95 -4.95 14.61 13.32
C LEU A 95 -4.05 14.77 14.56
N PRO A 96 -4.55 15.39 15.65
CA PRO A 96 -3.76 15.65 16.86
C PRO A 96 -3.15 14.40 17.51
N VAL A 97 -3.77 13.23 17.33
CA VAL A 97 -3.30 11.94 17.87
C VAL A 97 -2.18 11.30 17.05
N SER A 98 -1.83 11.87 15.88
CA SER A 98 -0.77 11.36 15.02
C SER A 98 0.60 11.53 15.69
N LYS A 99 1.30 10.42 15.92
CA LYS A 99 2.59 10.38 16.62
C LYS A 99 3.78 10.65 15.68
N GLN A 100 3.63 10.31 14.41
CA GLN A 100 4.69 10.45 13.40
C GLN A 100 4.09 10.55 11.99
N THR A 101 4.91 10.98 11.03
CA THR A 101 4.58 11.01 9.61
C THR A 101 5.48 10.05 8.87
N LEU A 102 4.91 8.96 8.34
CA LEU A 102 5.60 8.00 7.50
C LEU A 102 5.09 8.14 6.07
N PHE A 103 5.84 8.85 5.23
CA PHE A 103 5.55 8.95 3.81
C PHE A 103 6.26 7.83 3.06
N ILE A 104 5.50 6.91 2.44
CA ILE A 104 6.05 5.83 1.62
C ILE A 104 5.87 6.18 0.14
N PRO A 105 6.95 6.39 -0.62
CA PRO A 105 6.86 6.59 -2.06
C PRO A 105 6.18 5.41 -2.76
N ALA A 106 5.05 5.66 -3.44
CA ALA A 106 4.23 4.62 -4.06
C ALA A 106 4.45 4.43 -5.56
N SER A 107 5.05 5.40 -6.26
CA SER A 107 5.31 5.34 -7.70
C SER A 107 6.71 4.80 -7.96
N ASP A 108 6.85 3.89 -8.92
CA ASP A 108 8.14 3.27 -9.25
C ASP A 108 9.04 4.26 -10.03
N PRO A 109 10.14 4.75 -9.42
CA PRO A 109 11.01 5.71 -10.07
C PRO A 109 11.92 5.08 -11.14
N ASN A 110 12.01 3.75 -11.20
CA ASN A 110 12.77 3.03 -12.24
C ASN A 110 11.92 2.79 -13.49
N PHE A 111 10.60 2.76 -13.33
CA PHE A 111 9.67 2.63 -14.46
C PHE A 111 9.30 4.01 -15.04
N PHE A 112 8.90 4.96 -14.20
CA PHE A 112 8.61 6.34 -14.60
C PHE A 112 9.92 7.13 -14.62
N VAL A 113 10.46 7.31 -15.81
CA VAL A 113 11.77 7.94 -16.04
C VAL A 113 11.66 9.06 -17.06
N PRO A 114 12.53 10.08 -17.00
CA PRO A 114 12.59 11.10 -18.03
C PRO A 114 12.81 10.49 -19.42
N PRO A 115 12.33 11.13 -20.49
CA PRO A 115 12.64 10.70 -21.85
C PRO A 115 14.14 10.86 -22.12
N ALA A 116 14.60 10.27 -23.23
CA ALA A 116 15.95 10.49 -23.71
C ALA A 116 16.26 12.00 -23.85
N PRO A 117 17.51 12.44 -23.53
CA PRO A 117 17.92 13.83 -23.72
C PRO A 117 17.59 14.34 -25.13
N GLY A 118 17.02 15.55 -25.21
CA GLY A 118 16.63 16.16 -26.48
C GLY A 118 15.30 15.67 -27.07
N ALA A 119 14.57 14.78 -26.40
CA ALA A 119 13.22 14.41 -26.79
C ALA A 119 12.32 15.65 -26.87
N LYS A 120 11.64 15.82 -28.00
CA LYS A 120 10.68 16.90 -28.19
C LYS A 120 9.37 16.57 -27.46
N ARG A 121 8.87 17.54 -26.70
CA ARG A 121 7.56 17.48 -26.06
C ARG A 121 6.60 18.36 -26.84
N GLN A 122 5.34 17.97 -26.92
CA GLN A 122 4.29 18.78 -27.52
C GLN A 122 2.93 18.49 -26.86
N GLY A 123 2.13 19.54 -26.69
CA GLY A 123 0.77 19.43 -26.18
C GLY A 123 0.71 18.99 -24.72
N GLY A 124 -0.39 18.37 -24.32
CA GLY A 124 -0.60 17.93 -22.94
C GLY A 124 -1.59 16.78 -22.83
N CYS A 125 -1.69 16.27 -21.61
CA CYS A 125 -2.71 15.32 -21.19
C CYS A 125 -3.30 15.77 -19.85
N PHE A 126 -4.42 15.18 -19.46
CA PHE A 126 -5.05 15.52 -18.19
C PHE A 126 -5.67 14.30 -17.51
N TYR A 127 -5.93 14.43 -16.20
CA TYR A 127 -6.64 13.43 -15.41
C TYR A 127 -7.71 14.09 -14.55
N ALA A 128 -8.95 13.62 -14.69
CA ALA A 128 -10.13 14.12 -13.98
C ALA A 128 -11.07 13.00 -13.51
N GLY A 129 -10.53 11.85 -13.12
CA GLY A 129 -11.29 10.64 -12.80
C GLY A 129 -12.36 10.86 -11.73
N LYS A 130 -11.97 11.16 -10.48
CA LYS A 130 -12.92 11.40 -9.39
C LYS A 130 -13.74 12.65 -9.63
N TYR A 131 -13.09 13.70 -10.11
CA TYR A 131 -13.73 14.98 -10.38
C TYR A 131 -14.95 14.83 -11.30
N LYS A 132 -14.84 14.07 -12.40
CA LYS A 132 -15.97 13.78 -13.28
C LYS A 132 -16.87 12.68 -12.74
N ASN A 133 -16.30 11.51 -12.43
CA ASN A 133 -17.07 10.27 -12.27
C ASN A 133 -17.76 10.17 -10.90
N TYR A 134 -17.19 10.79 -9.86
CA TYR A 134 -17.76 10.75 -8.51
C TYR A 134 -18.46 12.07 -8.14
N HIS A 135 -17.98 13.19 -8.67
CA HIS A 135 -18.51 14.50 -8.32
C HIS A 135 -19.35 15.17 -9.41
N GLY A 136 -19.47 14.57 -10.59
CA GLY A 136 -20.22 15.14 -11.73
C GLY A 136 -19.62 16.45 -12.25
N GLY A 137 -18.32 16.68 -12.01
CA GLY A 137 -17.61 17.86 -12.44
C GLY A 137 -17.50 17.95 -13.97
N LYS A 138 -17.51 19.18 -14.48
CA LYS A 138 -17.19 19.47 -15.89
C LYS A 138 -15.75 19.97 -15.96
N THR A 139 -14.97 19.41 -16.87
CA THR A 139 -13.59 19.84 -17.10
C THR A 139 -13.53 21.30 -17.52
N PHE A 140 -12.38 21.90 -17.30
CA PHE A 140 -12.12 23.32 -17.61
C PHE A 140 -11.66 23.45 -19.06
N ALA A 141 -11.93 24.60 -19.67
CA ALA A 141 -11.61 24.87 -21.07
C ALA A 141 -10.11 24.68 -21.39
N VAL A 142 -9.22 24.86 -20.42
CA VAL A 142 -7.77 24.62 -20.56
C VAL A 142 -7.41 23.18 -20.95
N THR A 143 -8.33 22.23 -20.73
CA THR A 143 -8.15 20.81 -21.07
C THR A 143 -8.93 20.37 -22.31
N ASP A 144 -9.63 21.29 -22.98
CA ASP A 144 -10.41 20.96 -24.18
C ASP A 144 -9.49 20.43 -25.31
N GLY A 145 -9.88 19.31 -25.90
CA GLY A 145 -9.11 18.66 -26.97
C GLY A 145 -7.82 17.96 -26.54
N LEU A 146 -7.47 17.97 -25.25
CA LEU A 146 -6.33 17.20 -24.73
C LEU A 146 -6.69 15.72 -24.53
N VAL A 147 -5.67 14.87 -24.49
CA VAL A 147 -5.85 13.44 -24.18
C VAL A 147 -6.14 13.27 -22.70
N GLU A 148 -7.27 12.65 -22.38
CA GLU A 148 -7.58 12.24 -21.01
C GLU A 148 -6.92 10.90 -20.66
N ILE A 149 -6.23 10.86 -19.52
CA ILE A 149 -5.86 9.61 -18.87
C ILE A 149 -7.09 9.07 -18.16
N VAL A 150 -7.48 7.85 -18.48
CA VAL A 150 -8.68 7.20 -17.93
C VAL A 150 -8.26 5.93 -17.19
N ARG A 151 -8.94 5.63 -16.07
CA ARG A 151 -8.70 4.46 -15.23
C ARG A 151 -10.00 3.70 -15.00
N ASP A 152 -9.88 2.41 -14.71
CA ASP A 152 -10.97 1.53 -14.25
C ASP A 152 -12.19 1.54 -15.18
N SER A 153 -11.95 1.69 -16.49
CA SER A 153 -12.98 1.71 -17.54
C SER A 153 -12.40 1.34 -18.90
N ASP A 154 -13.30 1.10 -19.87
CA ASP A 154 -12.92 0.76 -21.25
C ASP A 154 -12.05 1.87 -21.86
N GLY A 155 -10.93 1.46 -22.47
CA GLY A 155 -9.96 2.39 -23.05
C GLY A 155 -8.94 2.95 -22.05
N GLN A 156 -8.87 2.42 -20.82
CA GLN A 156 -7.81 2.77 -19.88
C GLN A 156 -6.43 2.57 -20.49
N GLN A 157 -5.52 3.49 -20.21
CA GLN A 157 -4.14 3.36 -20.63
C GLN A 157 -3.37 2.41 -19.73
N THR A 158 -2.51 1.60 -20.33
CA THR A 158 -1.48 0.82 -19.63
C THR A 158 -0.46 1.74 -18.95
N PRO A 159 0.27 1.27 -17.92
CA PRO A 159 1.37 2.02 -17.33
C PRO A 159 2.39 2.53 -18.36
N GLU A 160 2.70 1.73 -19.39
CA GLU A 160 3.61 2.12 -20.48
C GLU A 160 3.03 3.26 -21.31
N GLN A 161 1.75 3.18 -21.69
CA GLN A 161 1.08 4.26 -22.42
C GLN A 161 1.00 5.56 -21.60
N ILE A 162 0.78 5.45 -20.29
CA ILE A 162 0.79 6.61 -19.37
C ILE A 162 2.18 7.23 -19.31
N ARG A 163 3.23 6.42 -19.14
CA ARG A 163 4.61 6.89 -19.18
C ARG A 163 4.94 7.58 -20.50
N ASP A 164 4.57 6.98 -21.63
CA ASP A 164 4.82 7.52 -22.96
C ASP A 164 4.07 8.85 -23.18
N LEU A 165 2.84 8.98 -22.67
CA LEU A 165 2.09 10.24 -22.62
C LEU A 165 2.87 11.30 -21.83
N PHE A 166 3.31 11.00 -20.61
CA PHE A 166 4.08 11.95 -19.81
C PHE A 166 5.41 12.31 -20.45
N GLN A 167 6.11 11.38 -21.08
CA GLN A 167 7.40 11.63 -21.73
C GLN A 167 7.29 12.55 -22.96
N ARG A 168 6.15 12.55 -23.65
CA ARG A 168 5.91 13.41 -24.84
C ARG A 168 5.12 14.69 -24.56
N SER A 169 4.44 14.81 -23.42
CA SER A 169 3.66 16.01 -23.07
C SER A 169 4.54 17.14 -22.52
N GLU A 170 4.22 18.39 -22.89
CA GLU A 170 4.84 19.60 -22.31
C GLU A 170 4.30 19.90 -20.91
N ARG A 171 3.10 19.41 -20.61
CA ARG A 171 2.39 19.62 -19.34
C ARG A 171 1.36 18.52 -19.09
N PHE A 172 1.13 18.26 -17.81
CA PHE A 172 0.05 17.40 -17.34
C PHE A 172 -0.91 18.22 -16.46
N TYR A 173 -2.21 18.17 -16.76
CA TYR A 173 -3.24 18.83 -15.95
C TYR A 173 -3.92 17.84 -15.00
N CYS A 174 -3.95 18.13 -13.70
CA CYS A 174 -4.48 17.20 -12.69
C CYS A 174 -5.55 17.87 -11.82
N TYR A 175 -6.77 17.31 -11.83
CA TYR A 175 -7.93 17.86 -11.11
C TYR A 175 -8.05 17.39 -9.66
N GLU A 176 -7.15 16.53 -9.21
CA GLU A 176 -7.28 15.84 -7.91
C GLU A 176 -5.93 15.36 -7.39
N ASN A 177 -5.89 14.98 -6.10
CA ASN A 177 -4.77 14.25 -5.52
C ASN A 177 -4.65 12.87 -6.20
N SER A 178 -3.57 12.67 -6.96
CA SER A 178 -3.32 11.45 -7.73
C SER A 178 -1.82 11.15 -7.83
N ALA A 179 -1.47 9.87 -7.75
CA ALA A 179 -0.10 9.39 -8.02
C ALA A 179 0.37 9.75 -9.44
N LEU A 180 -0.55 9.93 -10.39
CA LEU A 180 -0.24 10.36 -11.76
C LEU A 180 0.55 11.68 -11.79
N ALA A 181 0.35 12.59 -10.84
CA ALA A 181 1.13 13.82 -10.78
C ALA A 181 2.60 13.56 -10.43
N ILE A 182 2.84 12.62 -9.51
CA ILE A 182 4.20 12.18 -9.16
C ILE A 182 4.84 11.50 -10.36
N GLU A 183 4.12 10.60 -11.01
CA GLU A 183 4.58 9.85 -12.19
C GLU A 183 4.91 10.78 -13.37
N ALA A 184 4.09 11.83 -13.58
CA ALA A 184 4.37 12.87 -14.56
C ALA A 184 5.68 13.60 -14.26
N MET A 185 5.87 14.05 -13.02
CA MET A 185 7.12 14.72 -12.60
C MET A 185 8.33 13.80 -12.71
N LEU A 186 8.20 12.52 -12.37
CA LEU A 186 9.26 11.52 -12.54
C LEU A 186 9.64 11.32 -14.00
N CYS A 187 8.69 11.46 -14.92
CA CYS A 187 8.89 11.47 -16.36
C CYS A 187 9.37 12.83 -16.91
N GLY A 188 9.63 13.83 -16.06
CA GLY A 188 10.03 15.17 -16.46
C GLY A 188 8.91 16.00 -17.10
N CYS A 189 7.65 15.64 -16.88
CA CYS A 189 6.48 16.39 -17.32
C CYS A 189 5.99 17.27 -16.16
N PRO A 190 6.03 18.61 -16.29
CA PRO A 190 5.57 19.50 -15.24
C PRO A 190 4.04 19.41 -15.08
N VAL A 191 3.58 19.58 -13.85
CA VAL A 191 2.16 19.41 -13.50
C VAL A 191 1.50 20.76 -13.26
N VAL A 192 0.31 20.93 -13.82
CA VAL A 192 -0.61 22.02 -13.51
C VAL A 192 -1.75 21.40 -12.70
N PHE A 193 -1.76 21.64 -11.39
CA PHE A 193 -2.88 21.26 -10.56
C PHE A 193 -4.02 22.24 -10.78
N LEU A 194 -5.22 21.71 -11.03
CA LEU A 194 -6.42 22.48 -11.35
C LEU A 194 -7.35 22.52 -10.13
N PRO A 195 -7.27 23.58 -9.31
CA PRO A 195 -7.99 23.65 -8.04
C PRO A 195 -9.49 23.68 -8.29
N ASN A 196 -10.25 23.03 -7.42
CA ASN A 196 -11.70 23.00 -7.50
C ASN A 196 -12.31 22.78 -6.11
N LYS A 197 -13.64 22.78 -6.01
CA LYS A 197 -14.35 22.62 -4.72
C LYS A 197 -14.01 21.32 -3.96
N TYR A 198 -13.44 20.31 -4.63
CA TYR A 198 -13.02 19.04 -4.03
C TYR A 198 -11.50 18.87 -3.97
N PHE A 199 -10.75 19.83 -4.50
CA PHE A 199 -9.29 19.78 -4.58
C PHE A 199 -8.73 21.16 -4.22
N THR A 200 -8.59 21.37 -2.92
CA THR A 200 -8.15 22.63 -2.32
C THR A 200 -6.70 22.58 -1.84
N GLU A 201 -6.13 21.38 -1.69
CA GLU A 201 -4.74 21.19 -1.31
C GLU A 201 -4.16 19.84 -1.78
N LEU A 202 -2.83 19.77 -1.79
CA LEU A 202 -2.06 18.56 -2.04
C LEU A 202 -1.75 17.83 -0.73
N ILE A 203 -2.12 16.54 -0.66
CA ILE A 203 -1.87 15.69 0.51
C ILE A 203 -0.37 15.60 0.82
N GLY A 204 0.47 15.42 -0.21
CA GLY A 204 1.93 15.26 -0.06
C GLY A 204 2.74 16.57 -0.17
N LYS A 205 2.13 17.75 0.03
CA LYS A 205 2.82 19.04 -0.21
C LYS A 205 4.10 19.22 0.62
N GLY A 206 4.10 18.76 1.87
CA GLY A 206 5.27 18.88 2.75
C GLY A 206 6.43 18.01 2.29
N GLU A 207 6.11 16.83 1.75
CA GLU A 207 7.07 15.84 1.32
C GLU A 207 7.58 16.13 -0.09
N HIS A 208 6.70 16.56 -1.00
CA HIS A 208 7.03 16.81 -2.40
C HIS A 208 7.63 18.18 -2.69
N GLY A 209 7.53 19.15 -1.76
CA GLY A 209 8.04 20.49 -2.03
C GLY A 209 7.16 21.23 -3.03
N THR A 210 7.76 22.14 -3.81
CA THR A 210 7.04 22.97 -4.80
C THR A 210 7.65 22.89 -6.21
N GLU A 211 8.64 22.01 -6.38
CA GLU A 211 9.33 21.77 -7.63
C GLU A 211 8.46 20.95 -8.59
N GLY A 212 8.57 21.24 -9.90
CA GLY A 212 7.92 20.43 -10.93
C GLY A 212 6.41 20.63 -11.09
N TYR A 213 5.77 21.50 -10.30
CA TYR A 213 4.35 21.81 -10.47
C TYR A 213 3.98 23.28 -10.20
N VAL A 214 2.77 23.64 -10.65
CA VAL A 214 2.10 24.90 -10.35
C VAL A 214 0.65 24.64 -9.92
N TRP A 215 0.11 25.53 -9.09
CA TRP A 215 -1.28 25.48 -8.60
C TRP A 215 -2.09 26.54 -9.36
N GLY A 216 -3.08 26.10 -10.14
CA GLY A 216 -3.83 26.95 -11.07
C GLY A 216 -3.19 27.02 -12.46
N ASP A 217 -4.00 27.28 -13.48
CA ASP A 217 -3.60 27.44 -14.87
C ASP A 217 -3.37 28.92 -15.29
N ASP A 218 -3.57 29.85 -14.36
CA ASP A 218 -3.40 31.29 -14.53
C ASP A 218 -1.99 31.81 -14.14
N ASP A 219 -1.17 30.99 -13.47
CA ASP A 219 0.20 31.34 -13.06
C ASP A 219 1.26 30.90 -14.09
N ALA A 220 1.42 31.71 -15.15
CA ALA A 220 2.42 31.45 -16.20
C ALA A 220 3.87 31.46 -15.68
N ALA A 221 4.19 32.30 -14.70
CA ALA A 221 5.52 32.37 -14.10
C ALA A 221 5.80 31.12 -13.25
N GLY A 222 4.81 30.65 -12.49
CA GLY A 222 4.88 29.41 -11.75
C GLY A 222 4.97 28.19 -12.65
N PHE A 223 4.26 28.16 -13.78
CA PHE A 223 4.42 27.09 -14.76
C PHE A 223 5.83 27.06 -15.35
N LYS A 224 6.41 28.22 -15.67
CA LYS A 224 7.81 28.30 -16.11
C LYS A 224 8.78 27.76 -15.05
N ARG A 225 8.59 28.13 -13.78
CA ARG A 225 9.35 27.56 -12.65
C ARG A 225 9.18 26.04 -12.57
N ALA A 226 7.96 25.53 -12.73
CA ALA A 226 7.69 24.08 -12.73
C ALA A 226 8.48 23.36 -13.83
N GLN A 227 8.51 23.93 -15.05
CA GLN A 227 9.31 23.41 -16.16
C GLN A 227 10.80 23.35 -15.83
N GLU A 228 11.34 24.43 -15.26
CA GLU A 228 12.76 24.54 -14.92
C GLU A 228 13.17 23.63 -13.75
N THR A 229 12.24 23.30 -12.86
CA THR A 229 12.51 22.57 -11.61
C THR A 229 12.02 21.12 -11.60
N VAL A 230 11.36 20.62 -12.65
CA VAL A 230 10.82 19.25 -12.68
C VAL A 230 11.89 18.17 -12.48
N GLY A 231 13.14 18.43 -12.91
CA GLY A 231 14.27 17.55 -12.63
C GLY A 231 14.59 17.43 -11.13
N LEU A 232 14.48 18.54 -10.39
CA LEU A 232 14.68 18.58 -8.93
C LEU A 232 13.56 17.85 -8.20
N ALA A 233 12.32 17.88 -8.71
CA ALA A 233 11.21 17.12 -8.15
C ALA A 233 11.50 15.61 -8.13
N ARG A 234 12.14 15.09 -9.18
CA ARG A 234 12.60 13.70 -9.23
C ARG A 234 13.67 13.40 -8.19
N GLU A 235 14.70 14.25 -8.07
CA GLU A 235 15.76 14.09 -7.07
C GLU A 235 15.19 14.08 -5.65
N ARG A 236 14.28 15.01 -5.37
CA ARG A 236 13.55 15.07 -4.12
C ARG A 236 12.76 13.80 -3.86
N TYR A 237 11.99 13.32 -4.83
CA TYR A 237 11.21 12.09 -4.70
C TYR A 237 12.09 10.87 -4.37
N LEU A 238 13.24 10.73 -5.05
CA LEU A 238 14.21 9.68 -4.75
C LEU A 238 14.77 9.78 -3.32
N SER A 239 14.98 11.00 -2.82
CA SER A 239 15.42 11.20 -1.43
C SER A 239 14.40 10.71 -0.39
N LEU A 240 13.11 10.71 -0.73
CA LEU A 240 12.04 10.28 0.19
C LEU A 240 12.11 8.80 0.51
N PHE A 241 12.70 7.95 -0.34
CA PHE A 241 12.90 6.52 -0.02
C PHE A 241 13.81 6.34 1.21
N LYS A 242 14.92 7.11 1.29
CA LYS A 242 15.82 7.06 2.44
C LYS A 242 15.17 7.61 3.71
N LEU A 243 14.31 8.62 3.56
CA LEU A 243 13.54 9.14 4.68
C LEU A 243 12.53 8.10 5.17
N ALA A 244 11.78 7.48 4.25
CA ALA A 244 10.81 6.44 4.56
C ALA A 244 11.45 5.25 5.29
N GLU A 245 12.62 4.79 4.84
CA GLU A 245 13.35 3.69 5.48
C GLU A 245 13.71 4.00 6.94
N ARG A 246 14.21 5.22 7.20
CA ARG A 246 14.54 5.67 8.55
C ARG A 246 13.32 5.75 9.44
N VAL A 247 12.27 6.46 8.99
CA VAL A 247 11.05 6.63 9.78
C VAL A 247 10.35 5.29 10.01
N LEU A 248 10.42 4.36 9.06
CA LEU A 248 9.91 3.00 9.23
C LEU A 248 10.69 2.24 10.31
N ALA A 249 12.02 2.42 10.38
CA ALA A 249 12.82 1.82 11.44
C ALA A 249 12.48 2.42 12.82
N ASP A 250 12.22 3.72 12.89
CA ASP A 250 11.78 4.40 14.11
C ASP A 250 10.40 3.88 14.55
N PHE A 251 9.43 3.80 13.62
CA PHE A 251 8.11 3.20 13.85
C PHE A 251 8.21 1.80 14.45
N VAL A 252 9.04 0.94 13.84
CA VAL A 252 9.20 -0.44 14.32
C VAL A 252 9.84 -0.46 15.69
N THR A 253 10.87 0.35 15.93
CA THR A 253 11.53 0.41 17.24
C THR A 253 10.57 0.86 18.34
N GLU A 254 9.81 1.93 18.09
CA GLU A 254 8.84 2.47 19.05
C GLU A 254 7.71 1.49 19.34
N THR A 255 7.09 0.94 18.29
CA THR A 255 5.97 0.02 18.47
C THR A 255 6.39 -1.29 19.11
N GLN A 256 7.57 -1.81 18.79
CA GLN A 256 8.12 -2.99 19.46
C GLN A 256 8.37 -2.74 20.96
N ALA A 257 8.86 -1.56 21.33
CA ALA A 257 9.02 -1.20 22.74
C ALA A 257 7.67 -1.08 23.46
N LEU A 258 6.65 -0.51 22.81
CA LEU A 258 5.31 -0.34 23.40
C LEU A 258 4.61 -1.68 23.66
N VAL A 259 4.73 -2.65 22.75
CA VAL A 259 4.03 -3.94 22.92
C VAL A 259 4.65 -4.85 23.98
N GLN A 260 5.89 -4.59 24.42
CA GLN A 260 6.53 -5.35 25.51
C GLN A 260 5.75 -5.27 26.83
N THR A 261 5.00 -4.20 27.05
CA THR A 261 4.21 -4.00 28.27
C THR A 261 2.74 -4.40 28.11
N ILE A 262 2.33 -4.86 26.93
CA ILE A 262 0.94 -5.19 26.62
C ILE A 262 0.77 -6.70 26.61
N PRO A 263 -0.07 -7.27 27.50
CA PRO A 263 -0.29 -8.71 27.52
C PRO A 263 -1.11 -9.18 26.32
N TYR A 264 -0.83 -10.41 25.85
CA TYR A 264 -1.61 -11.07 24.80
C TYR A 264 -2.47 -12.21 25.36
N ASP A 265 -3.34 -11.89 26.33
CA ASP A 265 -4.13 -12.90 27.04
C ASP A 265 -5.30 -13.42 26.20
N THR A 266 -5.98 -12.53 25.49
CA THR A 266 -7.14 -12.87 24.65
C THR A 266 -6.69 -13.07 23.21
N PRO A 267 -6.99 -14.24 22.59
CA PRO A 267 -6.72 -14.45 21.18
C PRO A 267 -7.43 -13.41 20.30
N MET A 268 -6.75 -13.00 19.23
CA MET A 268 -7.34 -12.14 18.20
C MET A 268 -8.47 -12.88 17.47
N ALA A 269 -9.46 -12.12 16.97
CA ALA A 269 -10.47 -12.64 16.07
C ALA A 269 -9.81 -13.15 14.77
N ASP A 270 -10.23 -14.33 14.32
CA ASP A 270 -9.60 -15.06 13.21
C ASP A 270 -10.43 -15.02 11.91
N THR A 271 -11.37 -14.07 11.82
CA THR A 271 -12.34 -13.93 10.73
C THR A 271 -11.69 -13.78 9.36
N TYR A 272 -10.53 -13.12 9.30
CA TYR A 272 -9.87 -12.72 8.04
C TYR A 272 -8.63 -13.55 7.70
N VAL A 273 -8.35 -14.61 8.43
CA VAL A 273 -7.15 -15.45 8.22
C VAL A 273 -7.50 -16.84 7.73
N GLU A 274 -6.59 -17.41 6.95
CA GLU A 274 -6.75 -18.78 6.46
C GLU A 274 -6.69 -19.77 7.62
N LYS A 275 -7.68 -20.68 7.66
CA LYS A 275 -7.78 -21.78 8.61
C LYS A 275 -7.48 -23.09 7.89
N ILE A 276 -6.51 -23.85 8.40
CA ILE A 276 -6.24 -25.19 7.89
C ILE A 276 -7.35 -26.12 8.40
N THR A 277 -8.35 -26.38 7.55
CA THR A 277 -9.49 -27.25 7.87
C THR A 277 -9.07 -28.71 8.08
N ARG A 278 -9.85 -29.48 8.84
CA ARG A 278 -9.60 -30.93 9.01
C ARG A 278 -9.59 -31.67 7.66
N LEU A 279 -10.46 -31.27 6.74
CA LEU A 279 -10.51 -31.82 5.38
C LEU A 279 -9.20 -31.57 4.63
N SER A 280 -8.67 -30.34 4.64
CA SER A 280 -7.42 -30.03 3.95
C SER A 280 -6.23 -30.78 4.56
N ARG A 281 -6.17 -30.93 5.90
CA ARG A 281 -5.18 -31.78 6.59
C ARG A 281 -5.28 -33.23 6.12
N TYR A 282 -6.49 -33.79 6.06
CA TYR A 282 -6.74 -35.17 5.66
C TYR A 282 -6.32 -35.44 4.20
N PHE A 283 -6.76 -34.59 3.27
CA PHE A 283 -6.35 -34.71 1.86
C PHE A 283 -4.85 -34.49 1.67
N GLY A 284 -4.24 -33.57 2.42
CA GLY A 284 -2.79 -33.39 2.44
C GLY A 284 -2.05 -34.65 2.91
N PHE A 285 -2.56 -35.32 3.94
CA PHE A 285 -2.02 -36.57 4.44
C PHE A 285 -2.16 -37.71 3.43
N ILE A 286 -3.34 -37.87 2.80
CA ILE A 286 -3.54 -38.85 1.72
C ILE A 286 -2.55 -38.60 0.58
N LYS A 287 -2.44 -37.34 0.13
CA LYS A 287 -1.52 -36.95 -0.95
C LYS A 287 -0.08 -37.31 -0.58
N MET A 288 0.35 -37.04 0.65
CA MET A 288 1.67 -37.45 1.15
C MET A 288 1.85 -38.97 1.07
N ILE A 289 0.88 -39.78 1.51
CA ILE A 289 0.95 -41.24 1.42
C ILE A 289 1.08 -41.70 -0.04
N VAL A 290 0.24 -41.18 -0.94
CA VAL A 290 0.25 -41.55 -2.37
C VAL A 290 1.62 -41.26 -2.99
N LEU A 291 2.18 -40.08 -2.72
CA LEU A 291 3.51 -39.71 -3.20
C LEU A 291 4.60 -40.62 -2.63
N MET A 292 4.55 -40.94 -1.33
CA MET A 292 5.51 -41.84 -0.69
C MET A 292 5.43 -43.26 -1.23
N VAL A 293 4.23 -43.81 -1.45
CA VAL A 293 4.06 -45.14 -2.05
C VAL A 293 4.62 -45.16 -3.47
N ARG A 294 4.40 -44.09 -4.25
CA ARG A 294 4.95 -43.94 -5.60
C ARG A 294 6.48 -43.86 -5.60
N GLU A 295 7.09 -43.15 -4.67
CA GLU A 295 8.54 -42.91 -4.63
C GLU A 295 9.35 -44.01 -3.94
N ARG A 296 8.78 -44.65 -2.92
CA ARG A 296 9.50 -45.56 -2.00
C ARG A 296 8.85 -46.92 -1.84
N GLY A 297 7.69 -47.15 -2.45
CA GLY A 297 6.92 -48.39 -2.34
C GLY A 297 6.05 -48.47 -1.08
N LEU A 298 5.09 -49.41 -1.12
CA LEU A 298 4.09 -49.59 -0.07
C LEU A 298 4.71 -50.00 1.27
N GLY A 299 5.60 -51.00 1.27
CA GLY A 299 6.19 -51.55 2.49
C GLY A 299 6.98 -50.53 3.32
N TYR A 300 7.79 -49.69 2.65
CA TYR A 300 8.51 -48.60 3.29
C TYR A 300 7.56 -47.54 3.88
N THR A 301 6.54 -47.17 3.11
CA THR A 301 5.56 -46.16 3.54
C THR A 301 4.78 -46.63 4.77
N THR A 302 4.32 -47.88 4.78
CA THR A 302 3.60 -48.46 5.91
C THR A 302 4.47 -48.54 7.16
N SER A 303 5.73 -48.96 7.05
CA SER A 303 6.64 -49.05 8.21
C SER A 303 6.93 -47.68 8.82
N LEU A 304 7.15 -46.65 7.99
CA LEU A 304 7.39 -45.28 8.45
C LEU A 304 6.15 -44.65 9.10
N ILE A 305 4.95 -44.87 8.55
CA ILE A 305 3.70 -44.38 9.16
C ILE A 305 3.48 -45.04 10.53
N LEU A 306 3.68 -46.36 10.64
CA LEU A 306 3.57 -47.08 11.91
C LEU A 306 4.56 -46.55 12.96
N ALA A 307 5.81 -46.30 12.56
CA ALA A 307 6.81 -45.70 13.45
C ALA A 307 6.39 -44.30 13.92
N ARG A 308 5.90 -43.46 13.00
CA ARG A 308 5.47 -42.09 13.32
C ARG A 308 4.20 -42.06 14.19
N LEU A 309 3.25 -42.98 13.99
CA LEU A 309 2.08 -43.16 14.86
C LEU A 309 2.51 -43.55 16.29
N LYS A 310 3.44 -44.50 16.44
CA LYS A 310 4.01 -44.87 17.75
C LYS A 310 4.66 -43.68 18.47
N THR A 311 5.31 -42.78 17.73
CA THR A 311 5.93 -41.56 18.30
C THR A 311 4.97 -40.37 18.46
N GLY A 312 3.68 -40.53 18.13
CA GLY A 312 2.69 -39.44 18.22
C GLY A 312 2.83 -38.33 17.17
N ARG A 313 3.71 -38.48 16.18
CA ARG A 313 4.05 -37.45 15.17
C ARG A 313 3.03 -37.32 14.02
N ILE A 314 1.98 -38.15 14.00
CA ILE A 314 0.88 -38.12 13.02
C ILE A 314 -0.47 -37.81 13.71
N ARG A 315 -0.47 -37.30 14.94
CA ARG A 315 -1.74 -36.89 15.57
C ARG A 315 -2.39 -35.79 14.73
N LEU A 316 -3.54 -36.10 14.14
CA LEU A 316 -4.42 -35.15 13.45
C LEU A 316 -5.33 -34.38 14.43
N SER A 317 -5.07 -34.48 15.74
CA SER A 317 -5.85 -33.80 16.78
C SER A 317 -5.70 -32.28 16.70
N ASP A 318 -6.74 -31.57 17.13
CA ASP A 318 -6.81 -30.12 17.08
C ASP A 318 -5.80 -29.48 18.05
N VAL A 319 -4.69 -29.03 17.50
CA VAL A 319 -4.10 -27.75 17.89
C VAL A 319 -4.48 -26.75 16.80
#